data_AF-A0A177RTT6-F1
#
_entry.id   AF-A0A177RTT6-F1
#
_cell.length_a   1.000
_cell.length_b   1.000
_cell.length_c   1.000
_cell.angle_alpha   90.00
_cell.angle_beta   90.00
_cell.angle_gamma   90.00
#
_symmetry.space_group_name_H-M   'P 1'
#
loop_
_entity.id
_entity.type
_entity.pdbx_description
1 polymer ?
#
loop_
_entity_poly.entity_id
_entity_poly.type
_entity_poly.pdbx_seq_one_letter_code
_entity_poly.pdbx_strand_id
1 'polypeptide(L)'
;MRDGLSRNLKSIFAGEEAAIVTDDWRLAEWLAARDVQAMTFDEIDAGDIDVPTRALAVPLDWDRVPSRQTLRDKWSATSVLWLPLASFSSDLDTAKYSVEMFSEVDVSQSVAMNRRVITRLLMAHEEITMTGPDTALKVRLPDTLHAVGRTRVALLDDEHSTLGNYFEVGMSPTDMAGRIDASMSVSGVVRVDAVLVAKHREMRRESASSFWAAADVAEALRKVCPFQVTIEDNRIVDGFGEWAKAIHTLSGPQYHYALTEVAIGTGALPLGRVEWGLNSVLNEGATGIHIGVGNGLNGIHFDFISTEARLDGI
;
A
#
# COMPACT_ATOMS: atom_id res chain seq x y z
N MET A 1 6.16 -15.01 15.44
CA MET A 1 4.94 -14.70 14.66
C MET A 1 3.73 -14.45 15.57
N ARG A 2 3.14 -15.47 16.22
CA ARG A 2 1.90 -15.33 17.02
C ARG A 2 1.89 -14.14 17.99
N ASP A 3 2.92 -14.02 18.84
CA ASP A 3 2.99 -12.95 19.84
C ASP A 3 3.04 -11.55 19.21
N GLY A 4 3.79 -11.42 18.11
CA GLY A 4 3.93 -10.16 17.40
C GLY A 4 2.65 -9.76 16.67
N LEU A 5 1.97 -10.73 16.07
CA LEU A 5 0.66 -10.55 15.45
C LEU A 5 -0.39 -10.15 16.48
N SER A 6 -0.46 -10.85 17.62
CA SER A 6 -1.36 -10.52 18.72
C SER A 6 -1.07 -9.13 19.30
N ARG A 7 0.20 -8.76 19.49
CA ARG A 7 0.61 -7.42 19.94
C ARG A 7 0.09 -6.34 18.99
N ASN A 8 0.30 -6.52 17.68
CA ASN A 8 -0.09 -5.52 16.68
C ASN A 8 -1.61 -5.42 16.56
N LEU A 9 -2.32 -6.55 16.52
CA LEU A 9 -3.78 -6.58 16.49
C LEU A 9 -4.38 -5.96 17.76
N LYS A 10 -3.87 -6.28 18.95
CA LYS A 10 -4.32 -5.64 20.20
C LYS A 10 -4.08 -4.14 20.19
N SER A 11 -2.97 -3.67 19.64
CA SER A 11 -2.72 -2.23 19.54
C SER A 11 -3.74 -1.54 18.63
N ILE A 12 -4.08 -2.19 17.51
CA ILE A 12 -5.02 -1.70 16.50
C ILE A 12 -6.48 -1.80 16.97
N PHE A 13 -6.83 -2.83 17.74
CA PHE A 13 -8.18 -3.06 18.24
C PHE A 13 -8.33 -2.74 19.73
N ALA A 14 -7.58 -1.74 20.21
CA ALA A 14 -7.71 -1.18 21.56
C ALA A 14 -7.67 -2.20 22.72
N GLY A 15 -6.87 -3.25 22.57
CA GLY A 15 -6.67 -4.33 23.54
C GLY A 15 -7.57 -5.55 23.34
N GLU A 16 -8.53 -5.47 22.42
CA GLU A 16 -9.42 -6.58 22.10
C GLU A 16 -8.72 -7.62 21.20
N GLU A 17 -9.17 -8.88 21.31
CA GLU A 17 -8.75 -9.94 20.41
C GLU A 17 -9.40 -9.76 19.03
N ALA A 18 -8.68 -10.11 17.97
CA ALA A 18 -9.18 -10.05 16.61
C ALA A 18 -9.01 -11.39 15.90
N ALA A 19 -10.02 -11.74 15.10
CA ALA A 19 -9.94 -12.90 14.22
C ALA A 19 -9.15 -12.54 12.95
N ILE A 20 -8.50 -13.53 12.35
CA ILE A 20 -7.95 -13.40 10.99
C ILE A 20 -8.94 -14.04 10.02
N VAL A 21 -9.31 -13.29 9.00
CA VAL A 21 -10.29 -13.72 7.99
C VAL A 21 -9.64 -13.66 6.62
N THR A 22 -9.70 -14.74 5.86
CA THR A 22 -9.13 -14.81 4.51
C THR A 22 -10.11 -15.51 3.56
N ASP A 23 -9.90 -15.42 2.25
CA ASP A 23 -10.58 -16.27 1.28
C ASP A 23 -9.78 -17.55 0.99
N ASP A 24 -8.51 -17.65 1.38
CA ASP A 24 -7.67 -18.82 1.07
C ASP A 24 -7.55 -19.80 2.25
N TRP A 25 -8.15 -20.99 2.11
CA TRP A 25 -8.12 -22.04 3.13
C TRP A 25 -6.69 -22.51 3.48
N ARG A 26 -5.75 -22.45 2.53
CA ARG A 26 -4.35 -22.87 2.76
C ARG A 26 -3.64 -21.87 3.65
N LEU A 27 -3.97 -20.58 3.53
CA LEU A 27 -3.47 -19.56 4.45
C LEU A 27 -4.05 -19.76 5.85
N ALA A 28 -5.35 -20.05 5.95
CA ALA A 28 -6.00 -20.33 7.23
C ALA A 28 -5.37 -21.56 7.93
N GLU A 29 -5.15 -22.66 7.21
CA GLU A 29 -4.46 -23.85 7.76
C GLU A 29 -3.02 -23.55 8.19
N TRP A 30 -2.29 -22.76 7.41
CA TRP A 30 -0.91 -22.37 7.74
C TRP A 30 -0.83 -21.52 9.01
N LEU A 31 -1.82 -20.65 9.25
CA LEU A 31 -1.98 -19.88 10.49
C LEU A 31 -2.35 -20.79 11.67
N ALA A 32 -3.30 -21.71 11.46
CA ALA A 32 -3.73 -22.65 12.48
C ALA A 32 -2.58 -23.55 12.97
N ALA A 33 -1.71 -24.00 12.05
CA ALA A 33 -0.50 -24.76 12.37
C ALA A 33 0.54 -23.97 13.21
N ARG A 34 0.31 -22.66 13.42
CA ARG A 34 1.13 -21.74 14.24
C ARG A 34 0.35 -21.17 15.42
N ASP A 35 -0.72 -21.85 15.83
CA ASP A 35 -1.63 -21.47 16.91
C ASP A 35 -2.25 -20.07 16.73
N VAL A 36 -2.47 -19.66 15.48
CA VAL A 36 -3.17 -18.42 15.13
C VAL A 36 -4.51 -18.80 14.54
N GLN A 37 -5.59 -18.43 15.24
CA GLN A 37 -6.94 -18.71 14.77
C GLN A 37 -7.24 -17.89 13.52
N ALA A 38 -7.62 -18.60 12.47
CA ALA A 38 -8.06 -18.02 11.21
C ALA A 38 -9.33 -18.72 10.75
N MET A 39 -10.15 -17.98 10.02
CA MET A 39 -11.39 -18.45 9.41
C MET A 39 -11.49 -17.90 8.00
N THR A 40 -12.42 -18.44 7.23
CA THR A 40 -12.66 -18.02 5.86
C THR A 40 -13.91 -17.16 5.72
N PHE A 41 -13.93 -16.30 4.70
CA PHE A 41 -15.16 -15.59 4.33
C PHE A 41 -16.30 -16.56 3.99
N ASP A 42 -15.99 -17.69 3.35
CA ASP A 42 -16.97 -18.71 2.95
C ASP A 42 -17.67 -19.35 4.18
N GLU A 43 -16.92 -19.68 5.25
CA GLU A 43 -17.48 -20.20 6.51
C GLU A 43 -18.43 -19.19 7.19
N ILE A 44 -18.06 -17.91 7.19
CA ILE A 44 -18.89 -16.83 7.76
C ILE A 44 -20.15 -16.62 6.91
N ASP A 45 -20.03 -16.66 5.58
CA ASP A 45 -21.17 -16.45 4.70
C ASP A 45 -22.16 -17.63 4.70
N ALA A 46 -21.66 -18.85 4.91
CA ALA A 46 -22.47 -20.05 5.11
C ALA A 46 -23.21 -20.05 6.46
N GLY A 47 -22.76 -19.23 7.43
CA GLY A 47 -23.30 -19.20 8.79
C GLY A 47 -22.75 -20.30 9.69
N ASP A 48 -21.61 -20.91 9.32
CA ASP A 48 -20.92 -21.91 10.14
C ASP A 48 -20.20 -21.24 11.32
N ILE A 49 -19.80 -19.97 11.15
CA ILE A 49 -19.11 -19.14 12.14
C ILE A 49 -19.75 -17.75 12.16
N ASP A 50 -19.90 -17.17 13.35
CA ASP A 50 -20.38 -15.80 13.52
C ASP A 50 -19.38 -14.76 12.97
N VAL A 51 -19.90 -13.63 12.47
CA VAL A 51 -19.05 -12.51 12.06
C VAL A 51 -18.29 -11.97 13.28
N PRO A 52 -16.94 -11.90 13.24
CA PRO A 52 -16.17 -11.39 14.36
C PRO A 52 -16.42 -9.90 14.57
N THR A 53 -16.30 -9.42 15.81
CA THR A 53 -16.38 -7.99 16.13
C THR A 53 -15.15 -7.20 15.69
N ARG A 54 -14.00 -7.87 15.57
CA ARG A 54 -12.71 -7.32 15.16
C ARG A 54 -12.02 -8.30 14.20
N ALA A 55 -11.59 -7.81 13.04
CA ALA A 55 -10.99 -8.68 12.03
C ALA A 55 -9.78 -8.08 11.34
N LEU A 56 -8.71 -8.86 11.20
CA LEU A 56 -7.72 -8.68 10.15
C LEU A 56 -8.20 -9.46 8.91
N ALA A 57 -8.63 -8.75 7.88
CA ALA A 57 -9.01 -9.33 6.61
C ALA A 57 -7.80 -9.42 5.67
N VAL A 58 -7.45 -10.63 5.23
CA VAL A 58 -6.33 -10.94 4.34
C VAL A 58 -6.83 -11.59 3.04
N PRO A 59 -7.44 -10.80 2.14
CA PRO A 59 -7.93 -11.31 0.87
C PRO A 59 -6.78 -11.55 -0.13
N LEU A 60 -6.80 -12.67 -0.84
CA LEU A 60 -5.92 -13.03 -1.97
C LEU A 60 -6.66 -12.97 -3.30
N ASP A 61 -7.99 -13.11 -3.31
CA ASP A 61 -8.84 -12.93 -4.48
C ASP A 61 -10.08 -12.07 -4.18
N TRP A 62 -10.19 -10.91 -4.83
CA TRP A 62 -11.33 -10.01 -4.66
C TRP A 62 -12.67 -10.58 -5.10
N ASP A 63 -12.69 -11.56 -6.03
CA ASP A 63 -13.93 -12.23 -6.46
C ASP A 63 -14.49 -13.17 -5.39
N ARG A 64 -13.67 -13.56 -4.39
CA ARG A 64 -14.06 -14.42 -3.26
C ARG A 64 -14.34 -13.64 -1.96
N VAL A 65 -14.16 -12.33 -1.98
CA VAL A 65 -14.48 -11.46 -0.83
C VAL A 65 -15.95 -11.04 -0.89
N PRO A 66 -16.68 -11.02 0.24
CA PRO A 66 -18.08 -10.60 0.28
C PRO A 66 -18.29 -9.24 -0.38
N SER A 67 -19.40 -9.09 -1.11
CA SER A 67 -19.74 -7.85 -1.82
C SER A 67 -19.72 -6.63 -0.87
N ARG A 68 -19.55 -5.42 -1.42
CA ARG A 68 -19.63 -4.19 -0.60
C ARG A 68 -20.94 -4.08 0.17
N GLN A 69 -22.04 -4.51 -0.43
CA GLN A 69 -23.34 -4.53 0.23
C GLN A 69 -23.32 -5.53 1.39
N THR A 70 -22.82 -6.74 1.17
CA THR A 70 -22.69 -7.77 2.22
C THR A 70 -21.80 -7.30 3.37
N LEU A 71 -20.66 -6.65 3.08
CA LEU A 71 -19.79 -6.07 4.10
C LEU A 71 -20.53 -4.97 4.88
N ARG A 72 -21.26 -4.09 4.20
CA ARG A 72 -22.05 -3.05 4.88
C ARG A 72 -23.19 -3.61 5.72
N ASP A 73 -23.77 -4.73 5.34
CA ASP A 73 -24.93 -5.29 6.05
C ASP A 73 -24.48 -6.20 7.19
N LYS A 74 -23.75 -7.28 6.86
CA LYS A 74 -23.34 -8.32 7.81
C LYS A 74 -22.17 -7.90 8.70
N TRP A 75 -21.27 -7.04 8.19
CA TRP A 75 -20.06 -6.60 8.90
C TRP A 75 -20.19 -5.16 9.43
N SER A 76 -21.40 -4.60 9.45
CA SER A 76 -21.65 -3.21 9.88
C SER A 76 -21.11 -2.87 11.26
N ALA A 77 -21.10 -3.83 12.19
CA ALA A 77 -20.61 -3.62 13.55
C ALA A 77 -19.15 -4.06 13.75
N THR A 78 -18.50 -4.57 12.70
CA THR A 78 -17.15 -5.10 12.76
C THR A 78 -16.14 -4.00 12.46
N SER A 79 -15.12 -3.86 13.31
CA SER A 79 -13.92 -3.09 12.94
C SER A 79 -13.00 -4.00 12.11
N VAL A 80 -12.64 -3.57 10.91
CA VAL A 80 -11.85 -4.37 9.96
C VAL A 80 -10.56 -3.66 9.58
N LEU A 81 -9.43 -4.32 9.83
CA LEU A 81 -8.16 -3.98 9.23
C LEU A 81 -7.96 -4.81 7.97
N TRP A 82 -7.85 -4.17 6.81
CA TRP A 82 -7.60 -4.81 5.53
C TRP A 82 -6.10 -4.89 5.26
N LEU A 83 -5.58 -6.09 5.04
CA LEU A 83 -4.30 -6.37 4.41
C LEU A 83 -4.59 -6.78 2.95
N PRO A 84 -4.72 -5.81 2.02
CA PRO A 84 -5.38 -6.00 0.72
C PRO A 84 -4.49 -6.74 -0.31
N LEU A 85 -4.05 -7.96 -0.01
CA LEU A 85 -3.12 -8.68 -0.88
C LEU A 85 -3.70 -8.97 -2.26
N ALA A 86 -5.01 -9.19 -2.40
CA ALA A 86 -5.67 -9.36 -3.69
C ALA A 86 -5.47 -8.18 -4.67
N SER A 87 -5.04 -7.02 -4.17
CA SER A 87 -4.60 -5.89 -4.99
C SER A 87 -3.19 -6.03 -5.54
N PHE A 88 -2.30 -6.77 -4.87
CA PHE A 88 -0.87 -6.89 -5.19
C PHE A 88 -0.45 -8.31 -5.60
N SER A 89 -0.96 -9.35 -4.96
CA SER A 89 -0.59 -10.73 -5.22
C SER A 89 -1.66 -11.70 -4.72
N SER A 90 -1.96 -12.71 -5.52
CA SER A 90 -2.76 -13.86 -5.12
C SER A 90 -1.90 -15.07 -4.71
N ASP A 91 -0.57 -14.89 -4.65
CA ASP A 91 0.36 -15.94 -4.28
C ASP A 91 0.38 -16.19 -2.75
N LEU A 92 0.35 -17.47 -2.39
CA LEU A 92 0.27 -17.90 -0.99
C LEU A 92 1.56 -17.57 -0.22
N ASP A 93 2.73 -17.66 -0.84
CA ASP A 93 3.99 -17.40 -0.15
C ASP A 93 4.17 -15.91 0.11
N THR A 94 3.73 -15.06 -0.82
CA THR A 94 3.62 -13.61 -0.60
C THR A 94 2.67 -13.29 0.55
N ALA A 95 1.57 -14.03 0.70
CA ALA A 95 0.64 -13.84 1.81
C ALA A 95 1.24 -14.22 3.16
N LYS A 96 1.92 -15.38 3.24
CA LYS A 96 2.65 -15.79 4.44
C LYS A 96 3.70 -14.76 4.83
N TYR A 97 4.52 -14.34 3.87
CA TYR A 97 5.52 -13.29 4.06
C TYR A 97 4.88 -12.01 4.63
N SER A 98 3.77 -11.56 4.05
CA SER A 98 3.10 -10.33 4.46
C SER A 98 2.56 -10.40 5.90
N VAL A 99 2.02 -11.55 6.30
CA VAL A 99 1.57 -11.78 7.68
C VAL A 99 2.76 -11.88 8.65
N GLU A 100 3.86 -12.52 8.24
CA GLU A 100 5.09 -12.59 9.03
C GLU A 100 5.69 -11.20 9.26
N MET A 101 5.84 -10.39 8.21
CA MET A 101 6.33 -9.02 8.30
C MET A 101 5.39 -8.15 9.15
N PHE A 102 4.07 -8.29 8.98
CA PHE A 102 3.11 -7.60 9.84
C PHE A 102 3.20 -8.07 11.31
N SER A 103 3.69 -9.27 11.60
CA SER A 103 3.93 -9.69 13.00
C SER A 103 5.18 -9.05 13.61
N GLU A 104 6.08 -8.51 12.79
CA GLU A 104 7.38 -8.02 13.23
C GLU A 104 7.45 -6.50 13.35
N VAL A 105 6.62 -5.78 12.60
CA VAL A 105 6.52 -4.33 12.67
C VAL A 105 6.09 -3.84 14.05
N ASP A 106 6.56 -2.65 14.41
CA ASP A 106 5.98 -1.85 15.49
C ASP A 106 5.00 -0.83 14.89
N VAL A 107 3.72 -1.21 14.87
CA VAL A 107 2.63 -0.37 14.34
C VAL A 107 2.53 0.97 15.08
N SER A 108 2.82 0.98 16.38
CA SER A 108 2.74 2.21 17.18
C SER A 108 3.86 3.19 16.79
N GLN A 109 5.06 2.67 16.53
CA GLN A 109 6.17 3.45 16.02
C GLN A 109 5.88 4.01 14.63
N SER A 110 5.31 3.22 13.71
CA SER A 110 4.95 3.70 12.37
C SER A 110 3.91 4.82 12.42
N VAL A 111 2.85 4.68 13.22
CA VAL A 111 1.85 5.75 13.42
C VAL A 111 2.48 6.99 14.06
N ALA A 112 3.43 6.83 14.99
CA ALA A 112 4.15 7.97 15.54
C ALA A 112 5.00 8.68 14.48
N MET A 113 5.61 7.92 13.57
CA MET A 113 6.35 8.47 12.43
C MET A 113 5.42 9.17 11.44
N ASN A 114 4.24 8.62 11.12
CA ASN A 114 3.22 9.30 10.32
C ASN A 114 2.89 10.68 10.88
N ARG A 115 2.69 10.80 12.20
CA ARG A 115 2.46 12.11 12.84
C ARG A 115 3.63 13.07 12.64
N ARG A 116 4.88 12.59 12.72
CA ARG A 116 6.06 13.43 12.50
C ARG A 116 6.14 13.92 11.06
N VAL A 117 5.92 13.02 10.10
CA VAL A 117 5.87 13.36 8.67
C VAL A 117 4.76 14.38 8.41
N ILE A 118 3.52 14.13 8.83
CA ILE A 118 2.41 15.08 8.66
C ILE A 118 2.71 16.42 9.31
N THR A 119 3.28 16.44 10.52
CA THR A 119 3.67 17.69 11.19
C THR A 119 4.72 18.45 10.37
N ARG A 120 5.72 17.75 9.84
CA ARG A 120 6.76 18.36 8.99
C ARG A 120 6.15 18.95 7.72
N LEU A 121 5.23 18.24 7.06
CA LEU A 121 4.54 18.72 5.87
C LEU A 121 3.71 19.99 6.19
N LEU A 122 2.98 20.01 7.30
CA LEU A 122 2.19 21.18 7.72
C LEU A 122 3.05 22.39 8.12
N MET A 123 4.27 22.16 8.59
CA MET A 123 5.24 23.22 8.91
C MET A 123 6.01 23.71 7.68
N ALA A 124 6.07 22.91 6.63
CA ALA A 124 6.66 23.30 5.36
C ALA A 124 5.65 24.13 4.58
N HIS A 125 5.77 25.45 4.64
CA HIS A 125 4.76 26.35 4.10
C HIS A 125 4.56 26.23 2.58
N GLU A 126 5.65 26.09 1.82
CA GLU A 126 5.59 26.13 0.35
C GLU A 126 6.24 24.92 -0.32
N GLU A 127 7.27 24.36 0.30
CA GLU A 127 8.11 23.36 -0.35
C GLU A 127 8.79 22.43 0.64
N ILE A 128 8.93 21.17 0.23
CA ILE A 128 9.78 20.17 0.87
C ILE A 128 10.75 19.59 -0.15
N THR A 129 11.83 19.04 0.38
CA THR A 129 12.79 18.25 -0.38
C THR A 129 12.86 16.84 0.16
N MET A 130 13.05 15.88 -0.73
CA MET A 130 13.32 14.49 -0.37
C MET A 130 14.63 14.07 -1.03
N THR A 131 15.59 13.61 -0.23
CA THR A 131 16.95 13.33 -0.70
C THR A 131 17.43 11.95 -0.27
N GLY A 132 18.28 11.36 -1.11
CA GLY A 132 18.91 10.06 -0.88
C GLY A 132 19.99 9.78 -1.92
N PRO A 133 20.58 8.58 -1.93
CA PRO A 133 21.47 8.15 -3.00
C PRO A 133 20.81 8.32 -4.37
N ASP A 134 21.45 9.10 -5.25
CA ASP A 134 21.00 9.38 -6.62
C ASP A 134 19.54 9.88 -6.72
N THR A 135 19.02 10.46 -5.63
CA THR A 135 17.65 10.94 -5.49
C THR A 135 17.64 12.36 -4.94
N ALA A 136 16.97 13.24 -5.66
CA ALA A 136 16.71 14.61 -5.25
C ALA A 136 15.35 15.03 -5.81
N LEU A 137 14.34 15.05 -4.95
CA LEU A 137 13.02 15.55 -5.26
C LEU A 137 12.75 16.86 -4.56
N LYS A 138 12.04 17.72 -5.28
CA LYS A 138 11.46 18.95 -4.78
C LYS A 138 9.95 18.84 -4.96
N VAL A 139 9.22 19.06 -3.89
CA VAL A 139 7.76 19.01 -3.87
C VAL A 139 7.24 20.37 -3.43
N ARG A 140 6.61 21.10 -4.34
CA ARG A 140 5.81 22.28 -4.01
C ARG A 140 4.50 21.81 -3.38
N LEU A 141 4.21 22.30 -2.19
CA LEU A 141 3.00 21.98 -1.47
C LEU A 141 1.88 22.96 -1.85
N PRO A 142 0.62 22.48 -1.92
CA PRO A 142 -0.53 23.35 -2.15
C PRO A 142 -0.93 24.09 -0.88
N ASP A 143 -1.69 25.19 -1.01
CA ASP A 143 -2.24 25.94 0.13
C ASP A 143 -3.10 25.06 1.06
N THR A 144 -3.79 24.06 0.49
CA THR A 144 -4.55 23.06 1.23
C THR A 144 -3.98 21.68 0.95
N LEU A 145 -3.18 21.17 1.88
CA LEU A 145 -2.57 19.86 1.78
C LEU A 145 -3.57 18.75 2.09
N HIS A 146 -3.74 17.83 1.15
CA HIS A 146 -4.40 16.55 1.36
C HIS A 146 -3.35 15.46 1.50
N ALA A 147 -3.05 15.07 2.75
CA ALA A 147 -2.18 13.95 3.06
C ALA A 147 -2.99 12.79 3.64
N VAL A 148 -2.69 11.57 3.21
CA VAL A 148 -3.30 10.33 3.70
C VAL A 148 -2.28 9.59 4.54
N GLY A 149 -2.62 9.32 5.79
CA GLY A 149 -1.76 8.58 6.70
C GLY A 149 -2.43 8.50 8.06
N ARG A 150 -2.28 7.37 8.74
CA ARG A 150 -2.98 7.14 10.00
C ARG A 150 -2.24 7.83 11.14
N THR A 151 -2.97 8.60 11.94
CA THR A 151 -2.45 9.33 13.11
C THR A 151 -2.91 8.75 14.45
N ARG A 152 -3.78 7.73 14.46
CA ARG A 152 -4.21 6.99 15.66
C ARG A 152 -3.95 5.51 15.47
N VAL A 153 -3.39 4.85 16.48
CA VAL A 153 -3.10 3.41 16.39
C VAL A 153 -4.39 2.60 16.39
N ALA A 154 -5.30 2.86 17.33
CA ALA A 154 -6.56 2.12 17.40
C ALA A 154 -7.52 2.48 16.25
N LEU A 155 -8.28 1.49 15.77
CA LEU A 155 -9.52 1.68 15.03
C LEU A 155 -10.62 2.14 15.98
N LEU A 156 -11.60 2.89 15.46
CA LEU A 156 -12.90 3.02 16.11
C LEU A 156 -13.67 1.69 15.99
N ASP A 157 -14.69 1.57 16.83
CA ASP A 157 -15.80 0.64 16.56
C ASP A 157 -16.30 0.87 15.13
N ASP A 158 -16.71 -0.21 14.44
CA ASP A 158 -17.21 -0.21 13.06
C ASP A 158 -16.28 0.35 11.96
N GLU A 159 -15.06 0.74 12.30
CA GLU A 159 -14.12 1.32 11.34
C GLU A 159 -13.49 0.27 10.42
N HIS A 160 -13.55 0.51 9.11
CA HIS A 160 -12.78 -0.21 8.11
C HIS A 160 -11.55 0.63 7.70
N SER A 161 -10.35 0.09 7.87
CA SER A 161 -9.09 0.74 7.48
C SER A 161 -8.21 -0.22 6.71
N THR A 162 -7.40 0.30 5.79
CA THR A 162 -6.33 -0.43 5.11
C THR A 162 -5.03 -0.35 5.89
N LEU A 163 -4.22 -1.41 5.79
CA LEU A 163 -2.94 -1.52 6.49
C LEU A 163 -1.90 -0.52 5.97
N GLY A 164 -1.89 -0.20 4.67
CA GLY A 164 -0.97 0.78 4.08
C GLY A 164 -0.96 2.12 4.81
N ASN A 165 -2.13 2.60 5.24
CA ASN A 165 -2.26 3.84 6.00
C ASN A 165 -1.46 3.88 7.32
N TYR A 166 -1.08 2.73 7.89
CA TYR A 166 -0.24 2.67 9.08
C TYR A 166 1.24 2.87 8.78
N PHE A 167 1.66 2.63 7.55
CA PHE A 167 3.07 2.49 7.15
C PHE A 167 3.50 3.53 6.12
N GLU A 168 2.66 4.50 5.79
CA GLU A 168 3.07 5.63 4.96
C GLU A 168 2.27 6.90 5.24
N VAL A 169 2.80 7.99 4.69
CA VAL A 169 2.06 9.24 4.46
C VAL A 169 2.13 9.55 2.97
N GLY A 170 1.01 9.38 2.28
CA GLY A 170 0.84 9.65 0.86
C GLY A 170 0.25 11.03 0.58
N MET A 171 0.67 11.62 -0.52
CA MET A 171 0.10 12.83 -1.12
C MET A 171 -0.21 12.54 -2.59
N SER A 172 -1.33 13.05 -3.09
CA SER A 172 -1.74 12.79 -4.47
C SER A 172 -1.71 14.07 -5.30
N PRO A 173 -0.82 14.19 -6.30
CA PRO A 173 -0.81 15.30 -7.24
C PRO A 173 -1.85 15.13 -8.38
N THR A 174 -2.77 14.17 -8.27
CA THR A 174 -3.90 13.98 -9.19
C THR A 174 -5.19 13.66 -8.44
N ASP A 175 -6.32 14.18 -8.88
CA ASP A 175 -7.60 13.75 -8.34
C ASP A 175 -8.01 12.35 -8.82
N MET A 176 -9.08 11.80 -8.23
CA MET A 176 -9.62 10.48 -8.58
C MET A 176 -10.12 10.39 -10.04
N ALA A 177 -10.40 11.52 -10.70
CA ALA A 177 -10.75 11.59 -12.11
C ALA A 177 -9.52 11.66 -13.03
N GLY A 178 -8.30 11.70 -12.45
CA GLY A 178 -7.04 11.78 -13.15
C GLY A 178 -6.64 13.17 -13.59
N ARG A 179 -7.26 14.21 -13.04
CA ARG A 179 -6.85 15.58 -13.30
C ARG A 179 -5.69 15.93 -12.38
N ILE A 180 -4.60 16.39 -12.96
CA ILE A 180 -3.43 16.84 -12.22
C ILE A 180 -3.82 18.07 -11.39
N ASP A 181 -3.50 18.03 -10.10
CA ASP A 181 -3.53 19.20 -9.25
C ASP A 181 -2.35 20.09 -9.64
N ALA A 182 -2.65 21.27 -10.19
CA ALA A 182 -1.61 22.22 -10.58
C ALA A 182 -1.02 22.97 -9.38
N SER A 183 -1.64 22.91 -8.20
CA SER A 183 -1.15 23.61 -7.00
C SER A 183 0.00 22.85 -6.31
N MET A 184 -0.08 21.52 -6.28
CA MET A 184 1.05 20.65 -5.90
C MET A 184 1.93 20.34 -7.12
N SER A 185 3.26 20.40 -6.98
CA SER A 185 4.16 19.92 -8.04
C SER A 185 5.34 19.14 -7.51
N VAL A 186 5.75 18.11 -8.25
CA VAL A 186 6.86 17.23 -7.94
C VAL A 186 7.82 17.28 -9.11
N SER A 187 9.10 17.53 -8.83
CA SER A 187 10.14 17.55 -9.86
C SER A 187 11.48 17.12 -9.29
N GLY A 188 12.32 16.54 -10.15
CA GLY A 188 13.65 16.08 -9.79
C GLY A 188 13.94 14.68 -10.31
N VAL A 189 14.85 13.99 -9.63
CA VAL A 189 15.31 12.66 -10.02
C VAL A 189 15.09 11.69 -8.85
N VAL A 190 14.62 10.48 -9.16
CA VAL A 190 14.44 9.40 -8.18
C VAL A 190 15.23 8.20 -8.62
N ARG A 191 16.06 7.69 -7.73
CA ARG A 191 16.61 6.34 -7.82
C ARG A 191 15.55 5.35 -7.36
N VAL A 192 15.17 4.45 -8.24
CA VAL A 192 14.22 3.37 -8.01
C VAL A 192 15.00 2.10 -7.68
N ASP A 193 14.81 1.58 -6.47
CA ASP A 193 15.43 0.35 -5.99
C ASP A 193 14.48 -0.85 -6.07
N ALA A 194 13.17 -0.62 -6.06
CA ALA A 194 12.15 -1.64 -6.19
C ALA A 194 10.90 -1.11 -6.89
N VAL A 195 10.11 -2.02 -7.48
CA VAL A 195 8.85 -1.70 -8.15
C VAL A 195 7.76 -2.63 -7.64
N LEU A 196 6.60 -2.08 -7.29
CA LEU A 196 5.38 -2.83 -6.99
C LEU A 196 4.27 -2.47 -7.98
N VAL A 197 3.26 -3.34 -8.07
CA VAL A 197 2.04 -3.07 -8.83
C VAL A 197 0.80 -3.40 -8.04
N ALA A 198 -0.23 -2.57 -8.17
CA ALA A 198 -1.50 -2.76 -7.51
C ALA A 198 -2.69 -2.52 -8.43
N LYS A 199 -3.80 -3.24 -8.17
CA LYS A 199 -5.11 -2.98 -8.74
C LYS A 199 -6.12 -2.70 -7.63
N HIS A 200 -7.02 -1.76 -7.86
CA HIS A 200 -8.14 -1.52 -6.96
C HIS A 200 -9.19 -2.62 -7.11
N ARG A 201 -9.88 -2.95 -6.01
CA ARG A 201 -10.96 -3.96 -5.99
C ARG A 201 -12.05 -3.70 -7.04
N GLU A 202 -12.33 -2.43 -7.31
CA GLU A 202 -13.36 -2.00 -8.27
C GLU A 202 -12.85 -1.76 -9.69
N MET A 203 -11.59 -2.11 -9.97
CA MET A 203 -11.09 -2.05 -11.33
C MET A 203 -12.00 -2.88 -12.24
N ARG A 204 -12.39 -2.28 -13.38
CA ARG A 204 -13.21 -2.98 -14.37
C ARG A 204 -12.50 -4.25 -14.84
N ARG A 205 -13.24 -5.35 -14.99
CA ARG A 205 -12.69 -6.68 -15.32
C ARG A 205 -11.75 -6.68 -16.53
N GLU A 206 -12.07 -5.90 -17.57
CA GLU A 206 -11.22 -5.77 -18.77
C GLU A 206 -9.83 -5.19 -18.42
N SER A 207 -9.77 -4.13 -17.62
CA SER A 207 -8.51 -3.55 -17.13
C SER A 207 -7.81 -4.48 -16.11
N ALA A 208 -8.59 -5.20 -15.28
CA ALA A 208 -8.04 -6.14 -14.31
C ALA A 208 -7.33 -7.33 -14.96
N SER A 209 -7.72 -7.70 -16.19
CA SER A 209 -7.05 -8.75 -16.97
C SER A 209 -5.60 -8.37 -17.34
N SER A 210 -5.27 -7.07 -17.32
CA SER A 210 -3.92 -6.56 -17.59
C SER A 210 -2.99 -6.62 -16.38
N PHE A 211 -3.48 -7.03 -15.21
CA PHE A 211 -2.68 -7.10 -13.98
C PHE A 211 -1.45 -7.99 -14.14
N TRP A 212 -1.59 -9.16 -14.76
CA TRP A 212 -0.46 -10.07 -14.96
C TRP A 212 0.61 -9.48 -15.88
N ALA A 213 0.21 -8.77 -16.94
CA ALA A 213 1.16 -8.07 -17.80
C ALA A 213 1.90 -6.96 -17.05
N ALA A 214 1.23 -6.25 -16.13
CA ALA A 214 1.89 -5.27 -15.27
C ALA A 214 2.82 -5.92 -14.24
N ALA A 215 2.43 -7.07 -13.69
CA ALA A 215 3.28 -7.85 -12.79
C ALA A 215 4.55 -8.34 -13.50
N ASP A 216 4.45 -8.81 -14.75
CA ASP A 216 5.60 -9.20 -15.57
C ASP A 216 6.55 -8.02 -15.83
N VAL A 217 6.00 -6.84 -16.12
CA VAL A 217 6.78 -5.60 -16.29
C VAL A 217 7.48 -5.22 -14.97
N ALA A 218 6.79 -5.28 -13.85
CA ALA A 218 7.37 -4.98 -12.54
C ALA A 218 8.48 -5.98 -12.17
N GLU A 219 8.29 -7.28 -12.46
CA GLU A 219 9.32 -8.29 -12.26
C GLU A 219 10.55 -8.03 -13.13
N ALA A 220 10.37 -7.66 -14.40
CA ALA A 220 11.47 -7.29 -15.28
C ALA A 220 12.22 -6.05 -14.77
N LEU A 221 11.51 -5.01 -14.32
CA LEU A 221 12.10 -3.80 -13.75
C LEU A 221 12.88 -4.10 -12.46
N ARG A 222 12.35 -4.94 -11.57
CA ARG A 222 13.05 -5.37 -10.34
C ARG A 222 14.42 -6.01 -10.63
N LYS A 223 14.56 -6.71 -11.76
CA LYS A 223 15.84 -7.35 -12.16
C LYS A 223 16.90 -6.36 -12.64
N VAL A 224 16.52 -5.16 -13.05
CA VAL A 224 17.44 -4.11 -13.52
C VAL A 224 17.61 -2.97 -12.52
N CYS A 225 16.97 -3.05 -11.35
CA CYS A 225 17.19 -2.09 -10.27
C CYS A 225 18.65 -2.15 -9.76
N PRO A 226 19.22 -1.00 -9.34
CA PRO A 226 18.58 0.32 -9.32
C PRO A 226 18.60 1.00 -10.70
N PHE A 227 17.57 1.80 -10.99
CA PHE A 227 17.54 2.72 -12.14
C PHE A 227 17.07 4.11 -11.72
N GLN A 228 17.17 5.12 -12.59
CA GLN A 228 16.72 6.48 -12.29
C GLN A 228 15.55 6.88 -13.17
N VAL A 229 14.64 7.67 -12.61
CA VAL A 229 13.57 8.36 -13.35
C VAL A 229 13.64 9.85 -13.13
N THR A 230 13.34 10.61 -14.18
CA THR A 230 13.30 12.08 -14.15
C THR A 230 11.85 12.53 -14.17
N ILE A 231 11.52 13.46 -13.27
CA ILE A 231 10.18 14.00 -13.08
C ILE A 231 10.19 15.50 -13.35
N GLU A 232 9.27 15.96 -14.20
CA GLU A 232 9.00 17.37 -14.46
C GLU A 232 7.51 17.64 -14.23
N ASP A 233 7.20 18.56 -13.32
CA ASP A 233 5.84 19.02 -13.00
C ASP A 233 4.81 17.88 -12.94
N ASN A 234 5.03 16.96 -11.99
CA ASN A 234 4.21 15.77 -11.74
C ASN A 234 4.21 14.73 -12.87
N ARG A 235 5.14 14.75 -13.83
CA ARG A 235 5.20 13.74 -14.90
C ARG A 235 6.57 13.10 -14.99
N ILE A 236 6.60 11.79 -15.17
CA ILE A 236 7.83 11.10 -15.53
C ILE A 236 8.12 11.36 -17.01
N VAL A 237 9.26 11.97 -17.29
CA VAL A 237 9.69 12.36 -18.64
C VAL A 237 10.79 11.46 -19.20
N ASP A 238 11.53 10.75 -18.34
CA ASP A 238 12.61 9.84 -18.72
C ASP A 238 12.88 8.78 -17.64
N GLY A 239 13.60 7.71 -18.01
CA GLY A 239 14.11 6.68 -17.09
C GLY A 239 13.48 5.29 -17.26
N PHE A 240 12.32 5.20 -17.91
CA PHE A 240 11.64 3.91 -18.15
C PHE A 240 12.18 3.11 -19.33
N GLY A 241 13.08 3.67 -20.15
CA GLY A 241 13.71 2.95 -21.26
C GLY A 241 12.71 2.19 -22.15
N GLU A 242 12.98 0.90 -22.38
CA GLU A 242 12.13 0.04 -23.21
C GLU A 242 10.74 -0.24 -22.62
N TRP A 243 10.57 -0.09 -21.29
CA TRP A 243 9.31 -0.35 -20.60
C TRP A 243 8.32 0.81 -20.66
N ALA A 244 8.75 2.01 -21.11
CA ALA A 244 7.92 3.21 -21.13
C ALA A 244 6.54 2.98 -21.78
N LYS A 245 6.52 2.38 -22.99
CA LYS A 245 5.26 2.10 -23.71
C LYS A 245 4.35 1.12 -22.95
N ALA A 246 4.92 0.11 -22.30
CA ALA A 246 4.16 -0.87 -21.54
C ALA A 246 3.54 -0.21 -20.31
N ILE A 247 4.35 0.52 -19.53
CA ILE A 247 3.91 1.27 -18.35
C ILE A 247 2.78 2.24 -18.74
N HIS A 248 2.95 3.04 -19.80
CA HIS A 248 1.91 3.95 -20.30
C HIS A 248 0.57 3.27 -20.57
N THR A 249 0.63 2.12 -21.24
CA THR A 249 -0.55 1.38 -21.65
C THR A 249 -1.27 0.79 -20.44
N LEU A 250 -0.49 0.25 -19.50
CA LEU A 250 -1.01 -0.49 -18.35
C LEU A 250 -1.46 0.45 -17.23
N SER A 251 -0.77 1.57 -17.02
CA SER A 251 -1.07 2.54 -15.96
C SER A 251 -2.21 3.49 -16.30
N GLY A 252 -2.79 3.38 -17.50
CA GLY A 252 -3.83 4.26 -18.02
C GLY A 252 -3.24 5.36 -18.90
N PRO A 253 -3.33 5.24 -20.24
CA PRO A 253 -2.77 6.20 -21.19
C PRO A 253 -3.21 7.65 -20.97
N GLN A 254 -4.44 7.83 -20.49
CA GLN A 254 -5.04 9.13 -20.19
C GLN A 254 -4.27 9.93 -19.13
N TYR A 255 -3.48 9.27 -18.28
CA TYR A 255 -2.68 9.94 -17.26
C TYR A 255 -1.37 10.49 -17.82
N HIS A 256 -0.93 10.08 -19.03
CA HIS A 256 0.30 10.58 -19.66
C HIS A 256 1.53 10.57 -18.73
N TYR A 257 1.72 9.49 -17.98
CA TYR A 257 2.78 9.33 -16.96
C TYR A 257 2.73 10.35 -15.81
N ALA A 258 1.58 10.97 -15.58
CA ALA A 258 1.37 11.76 -14.38
C ALA A 258 1.54 10.90 -13.14
N LEU A 259 2.25 11.43 -12.16
CA LEU A 259 2.29 10.89 -10.83
C LEU A 259 0.87 10.92 -10.27
N THR A 260 0.47 9.82 -9.67
CA THR A 260 -0.78 9.71 -8.94
C THR A 260 -0.57 9.69 -7.44
N GLU A 261 0.68 9.47 -7.02
CA GLU A 261 1.07 9.43 -5.62
C GLU A 261 2.54 9.83 -5.45
N VAL A 262 2.82 10.48 -4.34
CA VAL A 262 4.15 10.60 -3.73
C VAL A 262 3.98 10.33 -2.25
N ALA A 263 4.67 9.33 -1.73
CA ALA A 263 4.53 8.95 -0.33
C ALA A 263 5.88 8.76 0.37
N ILE A 264 5.83 8.87 1.69
CA ILE A 264 6.95 8.60 2.60
C ILE A 264 6.64 7.33 3.38
N GLY A 265 7.50 6.32 3.25
CA GLY A 265 7.40 5.07 4.00
C GLY A 265 7.79 5.26 5.46
N THR A 266 6.95 4.75 6.37
CA THR A 266 7.08 4.87 7.83
C THR A 266 6.99 3.52 8.54
N GLY A 267 6.94 2.44 7.77
CA GLY A 267 6.66 1.07 8.20
C GLY A 267 7.61 0.47 9.22
N ALA A 268 8.72 1.12 9.59
CA ALA A 268 9.65 0.66 10.64
C ALA A 268 9.97 -0.85 10.57
N LEU A 269 9.98 -1.41 9.35
CA LEU A 269 10.20 -2.83 9.13
C LEU A 269 11.70 -3.14 9.27
N PRO A 270 12.05 -4.38 9.68
CA PRO A 270 13.44 -4.81 9.70
C PRO A 270 13.95 -4.93 8.25
N LEU A 271 14.62 -3.89 7.74
CA LEU A 271 14.99 -3.75 6.32
C LEU A 271 15.80 -4.93 5.76
N GLY A 272 16.64 -5.56 6.59
CA GLY A 272 17.39 -6.77 6.20
C GLY A 272 16.54 -8.02 5.95
N ARG A 273 15.22 -7.93 6.17
CA ARG A 273 14.24 -9.00 5.92
C ARG A 273 13.20 -8.62 4.86
N VAL A 274 13.27 -7.43 4.31
CA VAL A 274 12.33 -7.00 3.28
C VAL A 274 12.69 -7.69 1.97
N GLU A 275 11.80 -8.56 1.50
CA GLU A 275 11.96 -9.29 0.26
C GLU A 275 11.41 -8.46 -0.91
N TRP A 276 12.24 -7.55 -1.44
CA TRP A 276 11.87 -6.63 -2.52
C TRP A 276 11.47 -7.30 -3.85
N GLY A 277 11.77 -8.60 -4.00
CA GLY A 277 11.30 -9.41 -5.12
C GLY A 277 9.81 -9.73 -5.08
N LEU A 278 9.18 -9.61 -3.90
CA LEU A 278 7.76 -9.91 -3.70
C LEU A 278 6.89 -8.67 -3.90
N ASN A 279 5.75 -8.86 -4.56
CA ASN A 279 4.75 -7.82 -4.73
C ASN A 279 3.83 -7.76 -3.50
N SER A 280 4.28 -7.11 -2.43
CA SER A 280 3.58 -7.02 -1.14
C SER A 280 3.38 -5.57 -0.71
N VAL A 281 2.16 -5.25 -0.26
CA VAL A 281 1.81 -3.96 0.35
C VAL A 281 2.64 -3.63 1.59
N LEU A 282 3.24 -4.61 2.27
CA LEU A 282 4.16 -4.34 3.38
C LEU A 282 5.48 -3.72 2.91
N ASN A 283 5.89 -4.01 1.67
CA ASN A 283 7.15 -3.48 1.11
C ASN A 283 7.00 -2.01 0.72
N GLU A 284 5.82 -1.60 0.26
CA GLU A 284 5.48 -0.25 -0.21
C GLU A 284 5.82 0.84 0.82
N GLY A 285 5.36 0.64 2.06
CA GLY A 285 5.61 1.54 3.18
C GLY A 285 6.82 1.18 4.04
N ALA A 286 7.64 0.20 3.66
CA ALA A 286 8.69 -0.34 4.55
C ALA A 286 9.70 0.72 5.00
N THR A 287 10.12 1.57 4.07
CA THR A 287 11.10 2.65 4.26
C THR A 287 11.08 3.59 3.07
N GLY A 288 11.75 4.72 3.23
CA GLY A 288 12.14 5.57 2.12
C GLY A 288 11.01 6.44 1.60
N ILE A 289 10.97 6.62 0.29
CA ILE A 289 9.86 7.26 -0.43
C ILE A 289 9.45 6.40 -1.61
N HIS A 290 8.24 6.61 -2.12
CA HIS A 290 7.87 6.09 -3.43
C HIS A 290 7.05 7.10 -4.22
N ILE A 291 7.02 6.90 -5.54
CA ILE A 291 6.15 7.63 -6.46
C ILE A 291 5.26 6.63 -7.19
N GLY A 292 3.99 6.97 -7.34
CA GLY A 292 2.98 6.14 -7.99
C GLY A 292 2.60 6.66 -9.37
N VAL A 293 2.34 5.76 -10.33
CA VAL A 293 1.74 6.09 -11.64
C VAL A 293 0.54 5.18 -11.91
N GLY A 294 -0.56 5.77 -12.39
CA GLY A 294 -1.85 5.09 -12.51
C GLY A 294 -2.60 5.08 -11.18
N ASN A 295 -3.92 4.92 -11.15
CA ASN A 295 -4.71 5.11 -9.91
C ASN A 295 -5.35 3.83 -9.38
N GLY A 296 -4.96 2.67 -9.90
CA GLY A 296 -5.52 1.36 -9.56
C GLY A 296 -6.97 1.13 -10.02
N LEU A 297 -7.70 2.16 -10.42
CA LEU A 297 -9.12 2.09 -10.82
C LEU A 297 -9.29 2.04 -12.34
N ASN A 298 -8.69 3.00 -13.04
CA ASN A 298 -8.77 3.15 -14.50
C ASN A 298 -7.48 2.71 -15.22
N GLY A 299 -6.48 2.26 -14.46
CA GLY A 299 -5.18 1.77 -14.90
C GLY A 299 -4.45 1.13 -13.71
N ILE A 300 -3.54 0.20 -13.97
CA ILE A 300 -2.75 -0.46 -12.93
C ILE A 300 -1.88 0.57 -12.23
N HIS A 301 -1.84 0.53 -10.92
CA HIS A 301 -0.95 1.37 -10.14
C HIS A 301 0.45 0.75 -10.14
N PHE A 302 1.48 1.54 -10.43
CA PHE A 302 2.88 1.15 -10.30
C PHE A 302 3.53 2.04 -9.26
N ASP A 303 4.15 1.42 -8.26
CA ASP A 303 4.92 2.11 -7.23
C ASP A 303 6.40 1.93 -7.49
N PHE A 304 7.10 3.04 -7.63
CA PHE A 304 8.55 3.09 -7.81
C PHE A 304 9.19 3.55 -6.51
N ILE A 305 9.85 2.63 -5.83
CA ILE A 305 10.31 2.80 -4.45
C ILE A 305 11.78 3.17 -4.43
N SER A 306 12.11 4.25 -3.73
CA SER A 306 13.47 4.64 -3.36
C SER A 306 13.68 4.35 -1.87
N THR A 307 14.43 3.30 -1.57
CA THR A 307 14.47 2.70 -0.22
C THR A 307 15.25 3.53 0.79
N GLU A 308 16.18 4.35 0.31
CA GLU A 308 17.09 5.15 1.14
C GLU A 308 16.83 6.66 1.08
N ALA A 309 15.96 7.12 0.19
CA ALA A 309 15.58 8.52 0.11
C ALA A 309 14.60 8.89 1.22
N ARG A 310 14.70 10.10 1.76
CA ARG A 310 13.93 10.54 2.93
C ARG A 310 13.47 11.97 2.78
N LEU A 311 12.38 12.31 3.48
CA LEU A 311 11.96 13.71 3.66
C LEU A 311 13.00 14.47 4.51
N ASP A 312 13.48 15.59 4.00
CA ASP A 312 14.51 16.38 4.69
C ASP A 312 13.95 17.06 5.96
N GLY A 313 14.70 16.90 7.05
CA GLY A 313 14.38 17.48 8.36
C GLY A 313 13.52 16.59 9.26
N ILE A 314 13.51 15.28 9.02
CA ILE A 314 12.94 14.24 9.89
C ILE A 314 14.04 13.33 10.44
#